data_AF-A0A7Y8H3D3-F1
#
_entry.id   AF-A0A7Y8H3D3-F1
#
_cell.length_a   1.000
_cell.length_b   1.000
_cell.length_c   1.000
_cell.angle_alpha   90.00
_cell.angle_beta   90.00
_cell.angle_gamma   90.00
#
_symmetry.space_group_name_H-M   'P 1'
#
loop_
_entity.id
_entity.type
_entity.pdbx_description
1 polymer ?
#
loop_
_entity_poly.entity_id
_entity_poly.type
_entity_poly.pdbx_seq_one_letter_code
_entity_poly.pdbx_strand_id
1 'polypeptide(L)'
;MNERNPENGLVKDRSASWAPASIAAIGFALPSYAVGVERGWITRNEAAEITLKILKFFINSVQSPDTNVTGYQGFYYHFLRMNSGTREWNCELSTIDTGLLMMGIIFSRNYFNQNNEIENEIRDIAAKLIGRLNWDFFQMPETGNHPGSISMGWTPENGLHNMGWVGYNEALFLYILAAGSEMTNVENAFEEWLKHYDWRTPYPGLSHAAFPPLFGHQFSFCFIDPKGMTDKFMRAQGIDYFENSRRATYVQRQYAIDNPYGWVGYDSLCWGISASDGPTEKYNFDDKKFLGYAGRGTSGPDLNYFDDGTIAPYAAISSIVFAPEIVLPTIKNFNEKYGKWLWKEYGYVDAFNPT
;
A
#
# COMPACT_ATOMS: atom_id res chain seq x y z
N MET A 1 17.60 -0.75 -6.84
CA MET A 1 18.83 0.07 -6.78
C MET A 1 18.83 1.22 -7.80
N ASN A 2 18.42 1.00 -9.05
CA ASN A 2 18.57 1.98 -10.14
C ASN A 2 17.45 3.03 -10.24
N GLU A 3 16.27 2.78 -9.66
CA GLU A 3 15.13 3.70 -9.68
C GLU A 3 15.06 4.63 -8.44
N ARG A 4 16.20 4.83 -7.77
CA ARG A 4 16.33 5.80 -6.67
C ARG A 4 17.22 6.96 -7.09
N ASN A 5 17.01 8.13 -6.51
CA ASN A 5 17.97 9.21 -6.59
C ASN A 5 19.22 8.87 -5.74
N PRO A 6 20.44 8.88 -6.31
CA PRO A 6 21.65 8.54 -5.60
C PRO A 6 21.98 9.49 -4.44
N GLU A 7 21.58 10.77 -4.54
CA GLU A 7 21.95 11.87 -3.63
C GLU A 7 21.06 11.95 -2.39
N ASN A 8 19.74 11.80 -2.56
CA ASN A 8 18.78 11.92 -1.45
C ASN A 8 18.05 10.61 -1.11
N GLY A 9 18.21 9.56 -1.93
CA GLY A 9 17.60 8.26 -1.69
C GLY A 9 16.12 8.14 -2.07
N LEU A 10 15.48 9.20 -2.55
CA LEU A 10 14.07 9.16 -3.00
C LEU A 10 13.87 8.10 -4.08
N VAL A 11 12.75 7.37 -3.99
CA VAL A 11 12.42 6.25 -4.89
C VAL A 11 11.25 6.65 -5.77
N LYS A 12 11.38 6.41 -7.08
CA LYS A 12 10.32 6.75 -8.03
C LYS A 12 9.03 5.99 -7.76
N ASP A 13 7.91 6.62 -8.08
CA ASP A 13 6.58 6.01 -8.13
C ASP A 13 6.50 4.86 -9.14
N ARG A 14 7.12 5.06 -10.31
CA ARG A 14 7.12 4.10 -11.41
C ARG A 14 8.41 4.20 -12.21
N SER A 15 8.72 3.18 -13.02
CA SER A 15 9.97 3.12 -13.79
C SER A 15 10.03 4.08 -14.99
N ALA A 16 9.02 4.94 -15.18
CA ALA A 16 9.04 5.97 -16.21
C ALA A 16 10.08 7.06 -15.87
N SER A 17 10.75 7.61 -16.89
CA SER A 17 11.80 8.64 -16.70
C SER A 17 11.29 9.92 -16.07
N TRP A 18 10.02 10.27 -16.32
CA TRP A 18 9.35 11.48 -15.81
C TRP A 18 8.74 11.31 -14.42
N ALA A 19 8.74 10.10 -13.85
CA ALA A 19 8.03 9.82 -12.61
C ALA A 19 8.62 10.59 -11.41
N PRO A 20 7.77 11.15 -10.53
CA PRO A 20 8.20 11.71 -9.26
C PRO A 20 8.58 10.58 -8.30
N ALA A 21 9.08 10.97 -7.13
CA ALA A 21 9.16 10.07 -5.99
C ALA A 21 7.78 9.85 -5.37
N SER A 22 7.51 8.65 -4.88
CA SER A 22 6.32 8.34 -4.08
C SER A 22 6.73 8.01 -2.64
N ILE A 23 6.03 8.60 -1.67
CA ILE A 23 6.29 8.34 -0.25
C ILE A 23 5.98 6.90 0.13
N ALA A 24 4.88 6.33 -0.39
CA ALA A 24 4.56 4.91 -0.21
C ALA A 24 5.62 3.99 -0.81
N ALA A 25 6.08 4.29 -2.03
CA ALA A 25 7.13 3.50 -2.68
C ALA A 25 8.41 3.45 -1.84
N ILE A 26 8.79 4.57 -1.21
CA ILE A 26 9.95 4.62 -0.29
C ILE A 26 9.69 3.77 0.95
N GLY A 27 8.47 3.80 1.51
CA GLY A 27 8.07 2.93 2.63
C GLY A 27 8.25 1.45 2.35
N PHE A 28 7.89 0.98 1.16
CA PHE A 28 8.10 -0.41 0.73
C PHE A 28 9.56 -0.71 0.29
N ALA A 29 10.30 0.29 -0.17
CA ALA A 29 11.70 0.11 -0.56
C ALA A 29 12.60 -0.21 0.64
N LEU A 30 12.36 0.42 1.79
CA LEU A 30 13.15 0.24 3.02
C LEU A 30 13.30 -1.24 3.45
N PRO A 31 12.22 -2.02 3.65
CA PRO A 31 12.34 -3.45 3.96
C PRO A 31 12.92 -4.26 2.79
N SER A 32 12.73 -3.83 1.55
CA SER A 32 13.29 -4.52 0.37
C SER A 32 14.82 -4.52 0.37
N TYR A 33 15.48 -3.50 0.94
CA TYR A 33 16.93 -3.51 1.11
C TYR A 33 17.39 -4.58 2.11
N ALA A 34 16.66 -4.77 3.21
CA ALA A 34 16.94 -5.85 4.16
C ALA A 34 16.74 -7.23 3.52
N VAL A 35 15.67 -7.41 2.74
CA VAL A 35 15.50 -8.64 1.94
C VAL A 35 16.70 -8.87 1.03
N GLY A 36 17.21 -7.81 0.38
CA GLY A 36 18.43 -7.89 -0.43
C GLY A 36 19.66 -8.35 0.34
N VAL A 37 19.82 -7.92 1.60
CA VAL A 37 20.90 -8.37 2.49
C VAL A 37 20.74 -9.84 2.83
N GLU A 38 19.56 -10.26 3.29
CA GLU A 38 19.27 -11.65 3.67
C GLU A 38 19.37 -12.63 2.47
N ARG A 39 19.17 -12.12 1.25
CA ARG A 39 19.35 -12.88 0.01
C ARG A 39 20.77 -12.78 -0.58
N GLY A 40 21.66 -11.99 0.02
CA GLY A 40 23.04 -11.81 -0.46
C GLY A 40 23.16 -11.04 -1.77
N TRP A 41 22.15 -10.22 -2.14
CA TRP A 41 22.17 -9.38 -3.35
C TRP A 41 22.93 -8.07 -3.14
N ILE A 42 22.94 -7.57 -1.91
CA ILE A 42 23.71 -6.40 -1.48
C ILE A 42 24.28 -6.67 -0.09
N THR A 43 25.37 -5.99 0.28
CA THR A 43 25.91 -6.10 1.64
C THR A 43 25.05 -5.34 2.65
N ARG A 44 25.13 -5.74 3.92
CA ARG A 44 24.45 -5.03 5.01
C ARG A 44 24.89 -3.57 5.12
N ASN A 45 26.18 -3.30 4.92
CA ASN A 45 26.71 -1.94 4.98
C ASN A 45 26.12 -1.06 3.86
N GLU A 46 26.09 -1.55 2.61
CA GLU A 46 25.47 -0.82 1.50
C GLU A 46 23.98 -0.55 1.77
N ALA A 47 23.24 -1.54 2.27
CA ALA A 47 21.84 -1.36 2.64
C ALA A 47 21.63 -0.32 3.75
N ALA A 48 22.50 -0.33 4.77
CA ALA A 48 22.47 0.62 5.87
C ALA A 48 22.78 2.05 5.39
N GLU A 49 23.78 2.23 4.52
CA GLU A 49 24.12 3.53 3.95
C GLU A 49 22.98 4.13 3.10
N ILE A 50 22.32 3.29 2.28
CA ILE A 50 21.15 3.71 1.50
C ILE A 50 20.01 4.13 2.41
N THR A 51 19.72 3.31 3.42
CA THR A 51 18.68 3.58 4.42
C THR A 51 18.96 4.89 5.16
N LEU A 52 20.18 5.06 5.68
CA LEU A 52 20.59 6.25 6.40
C LEU A 52 20.46 7.51 5.54
N LYS A 53 20.81 7.43 4.25
CA LYS A 53 20.65 8.54 3.30
C LYS A 53 19.18 8.97 3.16
N ILE A 54 18.27 8.01 3.02
CA ILE A 54 16.82 8.28 2.97
C ILE A 54 16.34 8.95 4.25
N LEU A 55 16.73 8.42 5.42
CA LEU A 55 16.35 8.99 6.71
C LEU A 55 16.91 10.41 6.90
N LYS A 56 18.16 10.65 6.48
CA LYS A 56 18.81 11.97 6.51
C LYS A 56 18.10 12.98 5.62
N PHE A 57 17.59 12.56 4.47
CA PHE A 57 16.74 13.43 3.65
C PHE A 57 15.48 13.87 4.43
N PHE A 58 14.72 12.92 4.98
CA PHE A 58 13.46 13.23 5.65
C PHE A 58 13.62 14.05 6.93
N ILE A 59 14.62 13.74 7.77
CA ILE A 59 14.82 14.45 9.04
C ILE A 59 15.25 15.90 8.81
N ASN A 60 16.01 16.17 7.75
CA ASN A 60 16.48 17.51 7.39
C ASN A 60 15.55 18.24 6.40
N SER A 61 14.47 17.59 5.97
CA SER A 61 13.52 18.17 5.03
C SER A 61 12.74 19.34 5.64
N VAL A 62 12.32 20.27 4.79
CA VAL A 62 11.54 21.45 5.22
C VAL A 62 10.12 21.03 5.56
N GLN A 63 9.65 21.45 6.74
CA GLN A 63 8.30 21.24 7.27
C GLN A 63 7.61 22.60 7.47
N SER A 64 6.66 22.95 6.62
CA SER A 64 5.91 24.22 6.72
C SER A 64 4.56 24.11 5.99
N PRO A 65 3.61 25.04 6.21
CA PRO A 65 2.36 25.06 5.47
C PRO A 65 2.50 25.58 4.03
N ASP A 66 3.72 25.85 3.54
CA ASP A 66 3.95 26.36 2.19
C ASP A 66 3.71 25.29 1.11
N THR A 67 3.59 25.73 -0.14
CA THR A 67 3.31 24.84 -1.28
C THR A 67 4.54 24.18 -1.89
N ASN A 68 5.75 24.66 -1.59
CA ASN A 68 7.01 24.16 -2.16
C ASN A 68 7.96 23.61 -1.08
N VAL A 69 7.45 22.70 -0.25
CA VAL A 69 8.20 22.03 0.81
C VAL A 69 7.98 20.52 0.74
N THR A 70 8.66 19.77 1.61
CA THR A 70 8.61 18.31 1.62
C THR A 70 7.41 17.78 2.41
N GLY A 71 6.98 18.52 3.42
CA GLY A 71 5.85 18.12 4.25
C GLY A 71 5.44 19.18 5.27
N TYR A 72 4.52 18.81 6.15
CA TYR A 72 4.04 19.66 7.23
C TYR A 72 3.52 18.78 8.38
N GLN A 73 3.64 19.24 9.63
CA GLN A 73 3.16 18.52 10.82
C GLN A 73 3.73 17.10 10.99
N GLY A 74 4.91 16.83 10.40
CA GLY A 74 5.55 15.52 10.39
C GLY A 74 5.09 14.61 9.25
N PHE A 75 4.07 15.01 8.48
CA PHE A 75 3.56 14.27 7.33
C PHE A 75 4.15 14.77 6.03
N TYR A 76 4.09 13.94 5.00
CA TYR A 76 4.74 14.18 3.71
C TYR A 76 3.72 14.19 2.57
N TYR A 77 4.02 14.99 1.54
CA TYR A 77 3.23 15.01 0.31
C TYR A 77 3.35 13.69 -0.42
N HIS A 78 2.23 13.16 -0.93
CA HIS A 78 2.16 11.87 -1.66
C HIS A 78 3.32 11.71 -2.65
N PHE A 79 3.52 12.75 -3.48
CA PHE A 79 4.57 12.80 -4.48
C PHE A 79 5.54 13.96 -4.24
N LEU A 80 6.84 13.65 -4.40
CA LEU A 80 7.92 14.63 -4.32
C LEU A 80 8.72 14.66 -5.62
N ARG A 81 9.22 15.85 -5.98
CA ARG A 81 10.21 16.02 -7.04
C ARG A 81 11.47 15.25 -6.70
N MET A 82 11.92 14.40 -7.63
CA MET A 82 13.11 13.55 -7.42
C MET A 82 14.35 14.33 -6.99
N ASN A 83 14.57 15.53 -7.54
CA ASN A 83 15.78 16.31 -7.27
C ASN A 83 15.67 17.18 -6.01
N SER A 84 14.60 17.98 -5.89
CA SER A 84 14.46 18.93 -4.79
C SER A 84 13.81 18.33 -3.55
N GLY A 85 13.09 17.22 -3.67
CA GLY A 85 12.31 16.64 -2.59
C GLY A 85 11.14 17.51 -2.13
N THR A 86 10.65 18.41 -2.99
CA THR A 86 9.48 19.26 -2.72
C THR A 86 8.24 18.72 -3.41
N ARG A 87 7.05 19.10 -2.90
CA ARG A 87 5.73 18.71 -3.43
C ARG A 87 5.66 18.73 -4.96
N GLU A 88 5.13 17.65 -5.53
CA GLU A 88 4.88 17.50 -6.97
C GLU A 88 3.37 17.35 -7.26
N TRP A 89 2.93 17.74 -8.46
CA TRP A 89 1.54 17.62 -8.94
C TRP A 89 0.44 18.20 -8.05
N ASN A 90 0.77 19.16 -7.18
CA ASN A 90 -0.16 19.72 -6.19
C ASN A 90 -0.85 18.66 -5.32
N CYS A 91 -0.20 17.51 -5.11
CA CYS A 91 -0.76 16.42 -4.30
C CYS A 91 -0.95 16.82 -2.83
N GLU A 92 -1.72 16.03 -2.11
CA GLU A 92 -1.98 16.16 -0.68
C GLU A 92 -0.79 15.73 0.17
N LEU A 93 -0.69 16.29 1.39
CA LEU A 93 -0.09 15.55 2.49
C LEU A 93 -0.94 14.30 2.70
N SER A 94 -0.34 13.15 2.50
CA SER A 94 -1.04 11.88 2.49
C SER A 94 -0.77 11.14 3.80
N THR A 95 -1.83 10.89 4.56
CA THR A 95 -1.71 10.16 5.83
C THR A 95 -1.35 8.70 5.57
N ILE A 96 -1.94 8.08 4.54
CA ILE A 96 -1.64 6.68 4.19
C ILE A 96 -0.20 6.51 3.71
N ASP A 97 0.30 7.39 2.84
CA ASP A 97 1.65 7.25 2.31
C ASP A 97 2.69 7.55 3.38
N THR A 98 2.48 8.62 4.16
CA THR A 98 3.31 8.91 5.34
C THR A 98 3.32 7.72 6.29
N GLY A 99 2.16 7.11 6.55
CA GLY A 99 2.07 5.93 7.37
C GLY A 99 2.89 4.76 6.82
N LEU A 100 2.80 4.45 5.52
CA LEU A 100 3.60 3.41 4.87
C LEU A 100 5.11 3.70 4.97
N LEU A 101 5.52 4.96 4.78
CA LEU A 101 6.90 5.39 5.02
C LEU A 101 7.32 5.06 6.46
N MET A 102 6.51 5.43 7.44
CA MET A 102 6.81 5.18 8.86
C MET A 102 6.89 3.70 9.19
N MET A 103 6.04 2.84 8.60
CA MET A 103 6.16 1.39 8.75
C MET A 103 7.51 0.87 8.22
N GLY A 104 7.96 1.36 7.06
CA GLY A 104 9.30 1.06 6.53
C GLY A 104 10.45 1.58 7.42
N ILE A 105 10.29 2.75 8.02
CA ILE A 105 11.26 3.34 8.96
C ILE A 105 11.33 2.54 10.26
N ILE A 106 10.19 2.12 10.80
CA ILE A 106 10.10 1.25 11.99
C ILE A 106 10.78 -0.09 11.71
N PHE A 107 10.51 -0.69 10.54
CA PHE A 107 11.21 -1.89 10.11
C PHE A 107 12.73 -1.68 10.08
N SER A 108 13.19 -0.60 9.46
CA SER A 108 14.61 -0.28 9.33
C SER A 108 15.28 -0.09 10.69
N ARG A 109 14.64 0.63 11.62
CA ARG A 109 15.09 0.81 13.00
C ARG A 109 15.33 -0.52 13.70
N ASN A 110 14.45 -1.50 13.48
CA ASN A 110 14.52 -2.79 14.15
C ASN A 110 15.51 -3.75 13.47
N TYR A 111 15.64 -3.68 12.14
CA TYR A 111 16.55 -4.53 11.37
C TYR A 111 18.02 -4.09 11.51
N PHE A 112 18.29 -2.78 11.46
CA PHE A 112 19.63 -2.19 11.63
C PHE A 112 19.98 -1.99 13.12
N ASN A 113 20.27 -3.11 13.79
CA ASN A 113 20.45 -3.22 15.24
C ASN A 113 21.90 -3.49 15.70
N GLN A 114 22.89 -3.41 14.83
CA GLN A 114 24.29 -3.57 15.22
C GLN A 114 24.82 -2.33 15.93
N ASN A 115 25.83 -2.53 16.78
CA ASN A 115 26.50 -1.45 17.52
C ASN A 115 27.62 -0.84 16.66
N ASN A 116 27.23 -0.05 15.66
CA ASN A 116 28.14 0.73 14.82
C ASN A 116 27.53 2.11 14.54
N GLU A 117 28.35 3.07 14.11
CA GLU A 117 27.94 4.47 13.94
C GLU A 117 26.74 4.63 13.00
N ILE A 118 26.75 3.96 11.84
CA ILE A 118 25.69 4.06 10.82
C ILE A 118 24.37 3.53 11.36
N GLU A 119 24.37 2.33 11.93
CA GLU A 119 23.14 1.70 12.42
C GLU A 119 22.62 2.38 13.70
N ASN A 120 23.51 2.91 14.54
CA ASN A 120 23.12 3.76 15.67
C ASN A 120 22.38 5.01 15.17
N GLU A 121 22.93 5.69 14.16
CA GLU A 121 22.33 6.89 13.58
C GLU A 121 20.98 6.61 12.89
N ILE A 122 20.84 5.46 12.20
CA ILE A 122 19.56 5.00 11.65
C ILE A 122 18.49 4.93 12.75
N ARG A 123 18.81 4.31 13.89
CA ARG A 123 17.85 4.14 14.98
C ARG A 123 17.46 5.47 15.63
N ASP A 124 18.43 6.36 15.81
CA ASP A 124 18.20 7.69 16.38
C ASP A 124 17.33 8.56 15.47
N ILE A 125 17.61 8.60 14.16
CA ILE A 125 16.82 9.37 13.20
C ILE A 125 15.41 8.78 13.06
N ALA A 126 15.29 7.45 12.99
CA ALA A 126 14.00 6.78 12.92
C ALA A 126 13.10 7.15 14.11
N ALA A 127 13.63 7.13 15.34
CA ALA A 127 12.88 7.54 16.52
C ALA A 127 12.40 9.01 16.44
N LYS A 128 13.25 9.92 15.97
CA LYS A 128 12.90 11.34 15.78
C LYS A 128 11.84 11.55 14.70
N LEU A 129 11.89 10.79 13.61
CA LEU A 129 10.90 10.87 12.53
C LEU A 129 9.52 10.38 13.01
N ILE A 130 9.48 9.25 13.71
CA ILE A 130 8.23 8.71 14.28
C ILE A 130 7.64 9.70 15.29
N GLY A 131 8.48 10.27 16.17
CA GLY A 131 8.05 11.26 17.16
C GLY A 131 7.69 12.64 16.60
N ARG A 132 7.84 12.88 15.29
CA ARG A 132 7.47 14.15 14.64
C ARG A 132 6.00 14.19 14.23
N LEU A 133 5.33 13.04 14.13
CA LEU A 133 3.97 12.93 13.60
C LEU A 133 2.97 13.59 14.55
N ASN A 134 2.31 14.65 14.09
CA ASN A 134 1.19 15.25 14.80
C ASN A 134 -0.14 14.68 14.27
N TRP A 135 -0.56 13.52 14.79
CA TRP A 135 -1.79 12.85 14.36
C TRP A 135 -3.06 13.65 14.61
N ASP A 136 -3.10 14.42 15.70
CA ASP A 136 -4.25 15.25 16.07
C ASP A 136 -4.54 16.33 15.00
N PHE A 137 -3.54 16.73 14.21
CA PHE A 137 -3.75 17.62 13.06
C PHE A 137 -4.66 17.02 12.00
N PHE A 138 -4.66 15.70 11.82
CA PHE A 138 -5.49 14.98 10.86
C PHE A 138 -6.79 14.45 11.47
N GLN A 139 -7.09 14.76 12.74
CA GLN A 139 -8.36 14.34 13.32
C GLN A 139 -9.52 15.05 12.63
N MET A 140 -10.46 14.26 12.10
CA MET A 140 -11.68 14.81 11.51
C MET A 140 -12.60 15.39 12.59
N PRO A 141 -13.45 16.37 12.25
CA PRO A 141 -14.44 16.91 13.19
C PRO A 141 -15.34 15.82 13.76
N GLU A 142 -15.85 16.01 14.98
CA GLU A 142 -16.79 15.09 15.65
C GLU A 142 -18.17 15.01 14.96
N THR A 143 -18.40 15.84 13.94
CA THR A 143 -19.63 15.86 13.13
C THR A 143 -19.29 15.69 11.65
N GLY A 144 -20.18 15.05 10.89
CA GLY A 144 -19.99 14.76 9.47
C GLY A 144 -20.09 13.28 9.14
N ASN A 145 -19.58 12.87 7.97
CA ASN A 145 -19.70 11.50 7.46
C ASN A 145 -18.68 10.53 8.08
N HIS A 146 -17.56 11.03 8.62
CA HIS A 146 -16.48 10.22 9.19
C HIS A 146 -15.98 10.82 10.51
N PRO A 147 -16.87 11.00 11.50
CA PRO A 147 -16.60 11.79 12.69
C PRO A 147 -15.44 11.22 13.51
N GLY A 148 -14.50 12.08 13.90
CA GLY A 148 -13.34 11.70 14.72
C GLY A 148 -12.31 10.78 14.05
N SER A 149 -12.55 10.29 12.83
CA SER A 149 -11.61 9.47 12.07
C SER A 149 -10.35 10.24 11.65
N ILE A 150 -9.36 9.54 11.08
CA ILE A 150 -8.17 10.19 10.53
C ILE A 150 -8.47 10.65 9.10
N SER A 151 -8.33 11.95 8.82
CA SER A 151 -8.51 12.51 7.49
C SER A 151 -7.52 11.89 6.50
N MET A 152 -7.98 11.66 5.26
CA MET A 152 -7.16 11.05 4.22
C MET A 152 -6.00 11.95 3.77
N GLY A 153 -6.14 13.27 3.92
CA GLY A 153 -5.08 14.18 3.54
C GLY A 153 -5.38 15.64 3.83
N TRP A 154 -4.43 16.48 3.45
CA TRP A 154 -4.48 17.92 3.62
C TRP A 154 -3.77 18.61 2.46
N THR A 155 -4.28 19.76 2.02
CA THR A 155 -3.54 20.64 1.10
C THR A 155 -3.42 22.07 1.65
N PRO A 156 -2.32 22.79 1.35
CA PRO A 156 -2.20 24.21 1.68
C PRO A 156 -3.36 25.05 1.17
N GLU A 157 -3.91 24.65 0.02
CA GLU A 157 -4.97 25.40 -0.66
C GLU A 157 -6.33 25.25 0.01
N ASN A 158 -6.66 24.05 0.51
CA ASN A 158 -8.03 23.71 0.92
C ASN A 158 -8.15 23.25 2.38
N GLY A 159 -7.03 23.04 3.08
CA GLY A 159 -7.06 22.44 4.42
C GLY A 159 -7.24 20.93 4.39
N LEU A 160 -7.82 20.38 5.45
CA LEU A 160 -8.07 18.94 5.58
C LEU A 160 -9.10 18.47 4.55
N HIS A 161 -8.91 17.23 4.07
CA HIS A 161 -9.89 16.55 3.24
C HIS A 161 -11.13 16.19 4.05
N ASN A 162 -12.29 16.24 3.39
CA ASN A 162 -13.58 15.87 3.97
C ASN A 162 -13.83 14.34 3.99
N MET A 163 -12.86 13.54 3.52
CA MET A 163 -12.91 12.08 3.59
C MET A 163 -11.97 11.58 4.68
N GLY A 164 -12.44 10.61 5.45
CA GLY A 164 -11.71 9.97 6.53
C GLY A 164 -11.46 8.51 6.24
N TRP A 165 -10.39 7.97 6.81
CA TRP A 165 -10.12 6.54 6.78
C TRP A 165 -11.13 5.82 7.66
N VAL A 166 -12.11 5.13 7.04
CA VAL A 166 -13.01 4.21 7.72
C VAL A 166 -12.91 2.83 7.09
N GLY A 167 -13.07 1.78 7.89
CA GLY A 167 -12.75 0.42 7.48
C GLY A 167 -13.89 -0.27 6.75
N TYR A 168 -13.69 -1.44 6.16
CA TYR A 168 -12.41 -2.13 6.03
C TYR A 168 -11.70 -1.70 4.73
N ASN A 169 -10.41 -1.35 4.81
CA ASN A 169 -9.53 -1.06 3.66
C ASN A 169 -8.04 -1.19 4.06
N GLU A 170 -7.12 -0.69 3.22
CA GLU A 170 -5.67 -0.78 3.40
C GLU A 170 -5.11 -0.10 4.67
N ALA A 171 -5.87 0.80 5.29
CA ALA A 171 -5.39 1.73 6.30
C ALA A 171 -5.42 1.19 7.74
N LEU A 172 -5.59 -0.12 7.96
CA LEU A 172 -5.57 -0.70 9.32
C LEU A 172 -4.27 -0.36 10.07
N PHE A 173 -3.12 -0.44 9.40
CA PHE A 173 -1.83 -0.09 10.01
C PHE A 173 -1.77 1.38 10.46
N LEU A 174 -2.54 2.27 9.82
CA LEU A 174 -2.56 3.71 10.14
C LEU A 174 -3.09 3.94 11.55
N TYR A 175 -4.16 3.24 11.92
CA TYR A 175 -4.74 3.30 13.27
C TYR A 175 -3.81 2.71 14.33
N ILE A 176 -3.10 1.63 14.00
CA ILE A 176 -2.09 1.03 14.88
C ILE A 176 -0.94 2.01 15.10
N LEU A 177 -0.48 2.67 14.04
CA LEU A 177 0.58 3.67 14.11
C LEU A 177 0.14 4.90 14.92
N ALA A 178 -1.06 5.43 14.68
CA ALA A 178 -1.62 6.55 15.44
C ALA A 178 -1.74 6.22 16.94
N ALA A 179 -2.15 4.99 17.28
CA ALA A 179 -2.22 4.54 18.67
C ALA A 179 -0.83 4.43 19.31
N GLY A 180 0.16 3.93 18.57
CA GLY A 180 1.55 3.87 19.02
C GLY A 180 2.26 5.23 19.08
N SER A 181 1.65 6.29 18.53
CA SER A 181 2.16 7.66 18.48
C SER A 181 1.31 8.64 19.31
N GLU A 182 0.54 8.14 20.28
CA GLU A 182 -0.19 8.93 21.29
C GLU A 182 -1.22 9.93 20.74
N MET A 183 -1.90 9.62 19.62
CA MET A 183 -3.06 10.42 19.17
C MET A 183 -4.16 10.44 20.24
N THR A 184 -4.67 11.64 20.57
CA THR A 184 -5.49 11.88 21.78
C THR A 184 -6.77 11.05 21.84
N ASN A 185 -7.45 10.81 20.72
CA ASN A 185 -8.76 10.15 20.64
C ASN A 185 -8.77 8.94 19.68
N VAL A 186 -7.63 8.25 19.55
CA VAL A 186 -7.48 7.16 18.56
C VAL A 186 -8.48 6.02 18.77
N GLU A 187 -8.88 5.74 20.00
CA GLU A 187 -9.83 4.67 20.31
C GLU A 187 -11.22 4.99 19.76
N ASN A 188 -11.68 6.23 19.91
CA ASN A 188 -12.95 6.69 19.31
C ASN A 188 -12.87 6.70 17.78
N ALA A 189 -11.73 7.11 17.23
CA ALA A 189 -11.49 7.08 15.79
C ALA A 189 -11.51 5.65 15.24
N PHE A 190 -10.97 4.69 16.00
CA PHE A 190 -10.96 3.27 15.64
C PHE A 190 -12.35 2.63 15.79
N GLU A 191 -13.12 3.07 16.78
CA GLU A 191 -14.53 2.73 16.92
C GLU A 191 -15.35 3.19 15.71
N GLU A 192 -15.09 4.38 15.17
CA GLU A 192 -15.68 4.81 13.90
C GLU A 192 -15.24 3.91 12.74
N TRP A 193 -13.94 3.62 12.62
CA TRP A 193 -13.40 2.71 11.59
C TRP A 193 -14.14 1.36 11.52
N LEU A 194 -14.44 0.76 12.68
CA LEU A 194 -15.09 -0.55 12.75
C LEU A 194 -16.57 -0.55 12.32
N LYS A 195 -17.26 0.60 12.35
CA LYS A 195 -18.69 0.69 11.96
C LYS A 195 -18.91 0.48 10.47
N HIS A 196 -17.89 0.70 9.65
CA HIS A 196 -17.99 0.67 8.19
C HIS A 196 -17.59 -0.68 7.59
N TYR A 197 -17.22 -1.67 8.42
CA TYR A 197 -16.89 -3.01 7.94
C TYR A 197 -18.09 -3.63 7.20
N ASP A 198 -17.88 -3.89 5.90
CA ASP A 198 -18.86 -4.57 5.05
C ASP A 198 -18.61 -6.07 5.07
N TRP A 199 -19.29 -6.80 5.97
CA TRP A 199 -19.17 -8.26 6.05
C TRP A 199 -20.08 -8.95 5.04
N ARG A 200 -19.46 -9.70 4.12
CA ARG A 200 -20.17 -10.38 3.03
C ARG A 200 -19.84 -11.85 2.96
N THR A 201 -20.72 -12.61 2.32
CA THR A 201 -20.49 -14.02 1.94
C THR A 201 -20.63 -14.17 0.42
N PRO A 202 -19.62 -13.79 -0.37
CA PRO A 202 -19.74 -13.81 -1.83
C PRO A 202 -19.82 -15.24 -2.39
N TYR A 203 -19.21 -16.19 -1.67
CA TYR A 203 -19.26 -17.62 -1.97
C TYR A 203 -19.39 -18.44 -0.68
N PRO A 204 -19.97 -19.65 -0.72
CA PRO A 204 -20.09 -20.52 0.45
C PRO A 204 -18.74 -20.73 1.15
N GLY A 205 -18.69 -20.46 2.46
CA GLY A 205 -17.49 -20.61 3.28
C GLY A 205 -16.46 -19.48 3.16
N LEU A 206 -16.71 -18.45 2.34
CA LEU A 206 -15.78 -17.33 2.12
C LEU A 206 -16.33 -16.01 2.70
N SER A 207 -16.99 -16.07 3.86
CA SER A 207 -17.45 -14.88 4.56
C SER A 207 -16.29 -14.05 5.11
N HIS A 208 -16.22 -12.76 4.81
CA HIS A 208 -15.11 -11.89 5.22
C HIS A 208 -15.54 -10.41 5.23
N ALA A 209 -14.75 -9.56 5.89
CA ALA A 209 -14.86 -8.10 5.78
C ALA A 209 -14.31 -7.70 4.40
N ALA A 210 -15.18 -7.24 3.51
CA ALA A 210 -14.90 -7.07 2.10
C ALA A 210 -14.24 -5.72 1.80
N PHE A 211 -13.21 -5.76 0.95
CA PHE A 211 -12.67 -4.59 0.26
C PHE A 211 -12.27 -5.02 -1.17
N PRO A 212 -12.83 -4.40 -2.24
CA PRO A 212 -12.71 -4.98 -3.58
C PRO A 212 -11.28 -5.05 -4.13
N PRO A 213 -10.46 -3.97 -4.08
CA PRO A 213 -9.07 -4.06 -4.52
C PRO A 213 -8.25 -4.94 -3.55
N LEU A 214 -7.61 -5.99 -4.08
CA LEU A 214 -6.97 -6.99 -3.21
C LEU A 214 -5.81 -6.43 -2.35
N PHE A 215 -5.22 -5.29 -2.75
CA PHE A 215 -4.17 -4.63 -1.97
C PHE A 215 -4.60 -4.22 -0.54
N GLY A 216 -5.89 -3.95 -0.30
CA GLY A 216 -6.38 -3.62 1.05
C GLY A 216 -6.27 -4.79 2.03
N HIS A 217 -6.20 -6.01 1.52
CA HIS A 217 -5.92 -7.22 2.29
C HIS A 217 -4.43 -7.55 2.41
N GLN A 218 -3.53 -6.68 1.92
CA GLN A 218 -2.10 -6.95 1.79
C GLN A 218 -1.23 -5.88 2.47
N PHE A 219 -1.45 -4.60 2.19
CA PHE A 219 -0.50 -3.52 2.54
C PHE A 219 -0.19 -3.44 4.03
N SER A 220 -1.22 -3.47 4.89
CA SER A 220 -1.03 -3.51 6.36
C SER A 220 -0.17 -4.71 6.80
N PHE A 221 -0.33 -5.84 6.13
CA PHE A 221 0.26 -7.12 6.51
C PHE A 221 1.64 -7.38 5.89
N CYS A 222 2.16 -6.43 5.11
CA CYS A 222 3.59 -6.38 4.80
C CYS A 222 4.43 -6.11 6.05
N PHE A 223 3.86 -5.47 7.07
CA PHE A 223 4.58 -5.01 8.26
C PHE A 223 4.06 -5.59 9.57
N ILE A 224 2.80 -6.01 9.60
CA ILE A 224 2.11 -6.50 10.79
C ILE A 224 1.72 -7.95 10.56
N ASP A 225 2.14 -8.87 11.42
CA ASP A 225 1.72 -10.27 11.32
C ASP A 225 0.22 -10.39 11.68
N PRO A 226 -0.65 -10.77 10.73
CA PRO A 226 -2.09 -10.82 10.99
C PRO A 226 -2.54 -12.10 11.69
N LYS A 227 -1.65 -13.09 11.91
CA LYS A 227 -2.01 -14.36 12.54
C LYS A 227 -2.38 -14.16 14.01
N GLY A 228 -3.59 -14.55 14.37
CA GLY A 228 -4.16 -14.32 15.70
C GLY A 228 -4.52 -12.86 16.00
N MET A 229 -4.32 -11.93 15.05
CA MET A 229 -4.67 -10.53 15.24
C MET A 229 -6.17 -10.33 14.98
N THR A 230 -6.88 -9.82 15.98
CA THR A 230 -8.32 -9.55 15.91
C THR A 230 -8.64 -8.21 16.54
N ASP A 231 -9.52 -7.43 15.91
CA ASP A 231 -10.32 -6.43 16.61
C ASP A 231 -11.61 -7.08 17.21
N LYS A 232 -12.48 -6.27 17.81
CA LYS A 232 -13.74 -6.75 18.38
C LYS A 232 -14.72 -7.29 17.33
N PHE A 233 -14.76 -6.71 16.13
CA PHE A 233 -15.61 -7.14 15.03
C PHE A 233 -15.15 -8.50 14.51
N MET A 234 -13.87 -8.63 14.17
CA MET A 234 -13.29 -9.87 13.65
C MET A 234 -13.44 -11.03 14.63
N ARG A 235 -13.22 -10.75 15.94
CA ARG A 235 -13.47 -11.74 17.00
C ARG A 235 -14.92 -12.21 17.06
N ALA A 236 -15.89 -11.30 16.87
CA ALA A 236 -17.30 -11.67 16.82
C ALA A 236 -17.65 -12.55 15.61
N GLN A 237 -16.92 -12.40 14.50
CA GLN A 237 -17.03 -13.28 13.33
C GLN A 237 -16.25 -14.60 13.46
N GLY A 238 -15.47 -14.77 14.54
CA GLY A 238 -14.72 -15.98 14.83
C GLY A 238 -13.50 -16.21 13.94
N ILE A 239 -12.95 -15.14 13.32
CA ILE A 239 -11.75 -15.23 12.48
C ILE A 239 -10.76 -14.09 12.80
N ASP A 240 -9.49 -14.29 12.46
CA ASP A 240 -8.47 -13.25 12.49
C ASP A 240 -8.31 -12.56 11.13
N TYR A 241 -7.48 -11.52 11.08
CA TYR A 241 -7.18 -10.84 9.82
C TYR A 241 -6.44 -11.72 8.81
N PHE A 242 -5.69 -12.73 9.26
CA PHE A 242 -5.01 -13.66 8.36
C PHE A 242 -6.04 -14.47 7.56
N GLU A 243 -7.02 -15.05 8.25
CA GLU A 243 -8.13 -15.78 7.65
C GLU A 243 -9.02 -14.84 6.82
N ASN A 244 -9.23 -13.59 7.24
CA ASN A 244 -9.94 -12.58 6.44
C ASN A 244 -9.29 -12.37 5.06
N SER A 245 -7.98 -12.10 5.04
CA SER A 245 -7.22 -11.89 3.80
C SER A 245 -7.08 -13.17 2.97
N ARG A 246 -6.99 -14.34 3.62
CA ARG A 246 -7.04 -15.64 2.94
C ARG A 246 -8.36 -15.81 2.20
N ARG A 247 -9.50 -15.55 2.85
CA ARG A 247 -10.83 -15.63 2.20
C ARG A 247 -10.97 -14.64 1.05
N ALA A 248 -10.55 -13.39 1.22
CA ALA A 248 -10.57 -12.40 0.13
C ALA A 248 -9.73 -12.86 -1.09
N THR A 249 -8.58 -13.48 -0.84
CA THR A 249 -7.73 -14.07 -1.90
C THR A 249 -8.45 -15.20 -2.65
N TYR A 250 -9.14 -16.10 -1.94
CA TYR A 250 -9.95 -17.14 -2.58
C TYR A 250 -11.14 -16.58 -3.37
N VAL A 251 -11.79 -15.53 -2.86
CA VAL A 251 -12.90 -14.85 -3.54
C VAL A 251 -12.45 -14.24 -4.86
N GLN A 252 -11.30 -13.57 -4.88
CA GLN A 252 -10.70 -13.02 -6.11
C GLN A 252 -10.42 -14.09 -7.17
N ARG A 253 -9.85 -15.23 -6.75
CA ARG A 253 -9.65 -16.37 -7.66
C ARG A 253 -10.97 -16.96 -8.14
N GLN A 254 -11.96 -17.12 -7.28
CA GLN A 254 -13.26 -17.67 -7.66
C GLN A 254 -14.01 -16.74 -8.62
N TYR A 255 -13.96 -15.43 -8.40
CA TYR A 255 -14.50 -14.44 -9.32
C TYR A 255 -13.90 -14.55 -10.73
N ALA A 256 -12.57 -14.74 -10.82
CA ALA A 256 -11.90 -14.95 -12.10
C ALA A 256 -12.27 -16.29 -12.77
N ILE A 257 -12.61 -17.32 -11.99
CA ILE A 257 -13.14 -18.59 -12.53
C ILE A 257 -14.55 -18.38 -13.11
N ASP A 258 -15.39 -17.65 -12.41
CA ASP A 258 -16.76 -17.37 -12.85
C ASP A 258 -16.78 -16.47 -14.09
N ASN A 259 -15.85 -15.51 -14.15
CA ASN A 259 -15.61 -14.59 -15.26
C ASN A 259 -16.92 -13.99 -15.84
N PRO A 260 -17.68 -13.23 -15.02
CA PRO A 260 -19.05 -12.81 -15.38
C PRO A 260 -19.12 -11.94 -16.63
N TYR A 261 -18.00 -11.32 -17.04
CA TYR A 261 -17.89 -10.46 -18.21
C TYR A 261 -17.16 -11.11 -19.40
N GLY A 262 -16.77 -12.39 -19.28
CA GLY A 262 -16.12 -13.12 -20.36
C GLY A 262 -14.78 -12.53 -20.82
N TRP A 263 -13.97 -12.01 -19.89
CA TRP A 263 -12.63 -11.50 -20.18
C TRP A 263 -11.69 -12.61 -20.62
N VAL A 264 -10.82 -12.31 -21.59
CA VAL A 264 -9.83 -13.28 -22.06
C VAL A 264 -8.77 -13.50 -20.98
N GLY A 265 -8.54 -14.76 -20.65
CA GLY A 265 -7.49 -15.17 -19.73
C GLY A 265 -7.89 -15.23 -18.27
N TYR A 266 -9.07 -14.76 -17.86
CA TYR A 266 -9.56 -14.98 -16.50
C TYR A 266 -9.84 -16.47 -16.29
N ASP A 267 -9.14 -17.08 -15.33
CA ASP A 267 -9.33 -18.47 -14.95
C ASP A 267 -8.72 -18.78 -13.57
N SER A 268 -8.75 -20.05 -13.20
CA SER A 268 -8.25 -20.56 -11.92
C SER A 268 -6.74 -20.36 -11.67
N LEU A 269 -5.97 -20.00 -12.70
CA LEU A 269 -4.53 -19.77 -12.70
C LEU A 269 -4.14 -18.37 -13.19
N CYS A 270 -5.11 -17.52 -13.52
CA CYS A 270 -4.88 -16.20 -14.09
C CYS A 270 -5.95 -15.25 -13.54
N TRP A 271 -5.60 -14.62 -12.42
CA TRP A 271 -6.45 -13.77 -11.59
C TRP A 271 -5.58 -12.74 -10.86
N GLY A 272 -6.21 -11.77 -10.19
CA GLY A 272 -5.51 -10.71 -9.45
C GLY A 272 -5.99 -9.34 -9.89
N ILE A 273 -7.14 -8.91 -9.36
CA ILE A 273 -7.82 -7.68 -9.77
C ILE A 273 -7.62 -6.65 -8.65
N SER A 274 -6.74 -5.69 -8.88
CA SER A 274 -6.38 -4.68 -7.88
C SER A 274 -5.95 -3.40 -8.60
N ALA A 275 -5.89 -2.27 -7.88
CA ALA A 275 -5.52 -0.97 -8.44
C ALA A 275 -4.21 -1.05 -9.24
N SER A 276 -4.23 -0.59 -10.49
CA SER A 276 -3.08 -0.74 -11.41
C SER A 276 -3.18 0.20 -12.61
N ASP A 277 -2.09 0.30 -13.36
CA ASP A 277 -2.10 0.78 -14.74
C ASP A 277 -2.95 -0.18 -15.62
N GLY A 278 -3.34 0.27 -16.81
CA GLY A 278 -4.11 -0.50 -17.78
C GLY A 278 -3.89 -0.02 -19.22
N PRO A 279 -4.58 -0.65 -20.20
CA PRO A 279 -4.26 -0.43 -21.62
C PRO A 279 -4.62 0.96 -22.16
N THR A 280 -5.41 1.77 -21.43
CA THR A 280 -5.99 3.08 -21.87
C THR A 280 -7.15 2.95 -22.86
N GLU A 281 -7.86 4.06 -23.05
CA GLU A 281 -9.04 4.19 -23.91
C GLU A 281 -8.72 3.93 -25.39
N LYS A 282 -7.45 4.00 -25.78
CA LYS A 282 -6.98 3.69 -27.14
C LYS A 282 -7.33 2.26 -27.57
N TYR A 283 -7.45 1.33 -26.62
CA TYR A 283 -7.80 -0.06 -26.90
C TYR A 283 -9.27 -0.36 -26.68
N ASN A 284 -10.13 0.65 -26.48
CA ASN A 284 -11.57 0.43 -26.39
C ASN A 284 -12.11 -0.15 -27.70
N PHE A 285 -12.97 -1.16 -27.61
CA PHE A 285 -13.70 -1.74 -28.73
C PHE A 285 -15.05 -2.28 -28.27
N ASP A 286 -16.03 -2.27 -29.17
CA ASP A 286 -17.42 -2.63 -28.88
C ASP A 286 -17.94 -1.94 -27.59
N ASP A 287 -18.33 -2.72 -26.59
CA ASP A 287 -18.78 -2.27 -25.28
C ASP A 287 -17.67 -2.26 -24.20
N LYS A 288 -16.47 -2.73 -24.54
CA LYS A 288 -15.33 -2.84 -23.61
C LYS A 288 -14.58 -1.51 -23.49
N LYS A 289 -14.49 -1.02 -22.25
CA LYS A 289 -13.82 0.23 -21.89
C LYS A 289 -12.65 -0.04 -20.96
N PHE A 290 -11.49 0.48 -21.32
CA PHE A 290 -10.26 0.36 -20.57
C PHE A 290 -9.74 1.72 -20.14
N LEU A 291 -9.16 1.77 -18.95
CA LEU A 291 -8.59 2.98 -18.36
C LEU A 291 -7.07 2.87 -18.23
N GLY A 292 -6.39 4.01 -18.36
CA GLY A 292 -4.93 4.07 -18.20
C GLY A 292 -4.47 3.75 -16.78
N TYR A 293 -5.25 4.14 -15.77
CA TYR A 293 -5.13 3.70 -14.38
C TYR A 293 -6.53 3.59 -13.79
N ALA A 294 -6.77 2.61 -12.93
CA ALA A 294 -8.03 2.48 -12.22
C ALA A 294 -7.84 1.75 -10.89
N GLY A 295 -8.68 2.09 -9.90
CA GLY A 295 -8.80 1.37 -8.63
C GLY A 295 -9.50 0.02 -8.79
N ARG A 296 -9.05 -0.84 -9.72
CA ARG A 296 -9.66 -2.14 -10.03
C ARG A 296 -9.82 -2.98 -8.77
N GLY A 297 -10.91 -3.74 -8.69
CA GLY A 297 -11.16 -4.56 -7.51
C GLY A 297 -12.52 -5.26 -7.52
N THR A 298 -12.54 -6.43 -6.88
CA THR A 298 -13.74 -7.23 -6.64
C THR A 298 -13.63 -7.98 -5.32
N SER A 299 -14.74 -8.08 -4.60
CA SER A 299 -14.97 -9.03 -3.52
C SER A 299 -16.11 -9.98 -3.88
N GLY A 300 -16.14 -10.43 -5.14
CA GLY A 300 -17.15 -11.31 -5.71
C GLY A 300 -18.13 -10.58 -6.66
N PRO A 301 -19.11 -11.32 -7.22
CA PRO A 301 -19.99 -10.81 -8.28
C PRO A 301 -20.85 -9.63 -7.84
N ASP A 302 -21.26 -9.60 -6.57
CA ASP A 302 -22.17 -8.57 -6.03
C ASP A 302 -21.43 -7.34 -5.45
N LEU A 303 -20.10 -7.35 -5.45
CA LEU A 303 -19.28 -6.22 -5.04
C LEU A 303 -18.05 -6.10 -5.93
N ASN A 304 -18.21 -5.38 -7.04
CA ASN A 304 -17.16 -5.02 -7.97
C ASN A 304 -17.04 -3.49 -8.02
N TYR A 305 -15.83 -2.97 -7.80
CA TYR A 305 -15.58 -1.53 -7.93
C TYR A 305 -15.33 -1.16 -9.40
N PHE A 306 -14.41 -1.87 -10.04
CA PHE A 306 -14.13 -1.77 -11.46
C PHE A 306 -13.38 -3.02 -11.94
N ASP A 307 -13.81 -3.60 -13.06
CA ASP A 307 -13.15 -4.71 -13.75
C ASP A 307 -13.28 -4.51 -15.27
N ASP A 308 -12.14 -4.32 -15.93
CA ASP A 308 -12.01 -4.21 -17.38
C ASP A 308 -11.18 -5.38 -17.97
N GLY A 309 -11.07 -6.50 -17.26
CA GLY A 309 -10.27 -7.65 -17.70
C GLY A 309 -8.76 -7.49 -17.49
N THR A 310 -8.32 -6.38 -16.88
CA THR A 310 -6.90 -6.14 -16.59
C THR A 310 -6.49 -6.86 -15.31
N ILE A 311 -5.42 -7.65 -15.40
CA ILE A 311 -4.84 -8.41 -14.29
C ILE A 311 -3.58 -7.71 -13.81
N ALA A 312 -3.48 -7.51 -12.50
CA ALA A 312 -2.30 -7.02 -11.83
C ALA A 312 -1.54 -8.20 -11.18
N PRO A 313 -0.37 -8.63 -11.69
CA PRO A 313 0.37 -9.76 -11.13
C PRO A 313 0.64 -9.60 -9.63
N TYR A 314 0.94 -8.39 -9.17
CA TYR A 314 1.23 -8.15 -7.75
C TYR A 314 0.05 -8.54 -6.85
N ALA A 315 -1.20 -8.39 -7.30
CA ALA A 315 -2.38 -8.71 -6.52
C ALA A 315 -2.41 -10.20 -6.16
N ALA A 316 -2.16 -11.09 -7.12
CA ALA A 316 -2.10 -12.52 -6.84
C ALA A 316 -0.82 -12.90 -6.08
N ILE A 317 0.33 -12.37 -6.50
CA ILE A 317 1.64 -12.77 -5.98
C ILE A 317 1.82 -12.38 -4.51
N SER A 318 1.42 -11.17 -4.14
CA SER A 318 1.54 -10.67 -2.76
C SER A 318 0.66 -11.44 -1.77
N SER A 319 -0.39 -12.13 -2.26
CA SER A 319 -1.20 -13.02 -1.43
C SER A 319 -0.57 -14.39 -1.15
N ILE A 320 0.68 -14.64 -1.55
CA ILE A 320 1.39 -15.90 -1.31
C ILE A 320 1.45 -16.27 0.17
N VAL A 321 1.50 -15.28 1.08
CA VAL A 321 1.53 -15.51 2.53
C VAL A 321 0.19 -16.02 3.08
N PHE A 322 -0.91 -15.75 2.38
CA PHE A 322 -2.26 -16.14 2.81
C PHE A 322 -2.71 -17.47 2.19
N ALA A 323 -2.41 -17.71 0.92
CA ALA A 323 -2.89 -18.88 0.18
C ALA A 323 -1.87 -19.41 -0.85
N PRO A 324 -0.69 -19.90 -0.40
CA PRO A 324 0.38 -20.33 -1.29
C PRO A 324 -0.06 -21.43 -2.28
N GLU A 325 -0.98 -22.29 -1.89
CA GLU A 325 -1.52 -23.38 -2.68
C GLU A 325 -2.29 -22.95 -3.94
N ILE A 326 -2.83 -21.73 -3.97
CA ILE A 326 -3.44 -21.16 -5.19
C ILE A 326 -2.54 -20.13 -5.88
N VAL A 327 -1.66 -19.47 -5.12
CA VAL A 327 -0.76 -18.45 -5.66
C VAL A 327 0.43 -19.04 -6.41
N LEU A 328 1.06 -20.11 -5.89
CA LEU A 328 2.21 -20.74 -6.54
C LEU A 328 1.87 -21.30 -7.94
N PRO A 329 0.73 -22.00 -8.15
CA PRO A 329 0.31 -22.39 -9.49
C PRO A 329 0.04 -21.20 -10.42
N THR A 330 -0.52 -20.10 -9.90
CA THR A 330 -0.75 -18.86 -10.67
C THR A 330 0.56 -18.23 -11.12
N ILE A 331 1.57 -18.14 -10.24
CA ILE A 331 2.92 -17.66 -10.60
C ILE A 331 3.51 -18.51 -11.72
N LYS A 332 3.40 -19.85 -11.60
CA LYS A 332 3.88 -20.77 -12.63
C LYS A 332 3.18 -20.51 -13.96
N ASN A 333 1.86 -20.36 -13.96
CA ASN A 333 1.08 -20.05 -15.16
C ASN A 333 1.45 -18.69 -15.78
N PHE A 334 1.63 -17.65 -14.97
CA PHE A 334 2.13 -16.35 -15.45
C PHE A 334 3.47 -16.49 -16.17
N ASN A 335 4.39 -17.27 -15.63
CA ASN A 335 5.70 -17.51 -16.26
C ASN A 335 5.59 -18.32 -17.55
N GLU A 336 4.84 -19.42 -17.54
CA GLU A 336 4.75 -20.35 -18.69
C GLU A 336 3.96 -19.74 -19.85
N LYS A 337 2.83 -19.09 -19.57
CA LYS A 337 1.91 -18.57 -20.60
C LYS A 337 2.25 -17.15 -21.02
N TYR A 338 2.65 -16.29 -20.08
CA TYR A 338 2.79 -14.86 -20.32
C TYR A 338 4.21 -14.32 -20.06
N GLY A 339 5.15 -15.14 -19.56
CA GLY A 339 6.43 -14.67 -19.00
C GLY A 339 7.26 -13.81 -19.94
N LYS A 340 7.26 -14.10 -21.25
CA LYS A 340 7.98 -13.28 -22.25
C LYS A 340 7.50 -11.82 -22.32
N TRP A 341 6.24 -11.58 -21.98
CA TRP A 341 5.66 -10.24 -21.94
C TRP A 341 5.68 -9.65 -20.53
N LEU A 342 5.46 -10.46 -19.50
CA LEU A 342 5.30 -9.95 -18.15
C LEU A 342 6.62 -9.75 -17.39
N TRP A 343 7.63 -10.60 -17.60
CA TRP A 343 8.88 -10.51 -16.87
C TRP A 343 9.89 -9.63 -17.62
N LYS A 344 10.27 -8.50 -17.01
CA LYS A 344 11.20 -7.49 -17.54
C LYS A 344 12.35 -7.27 -16.56
N GLU A 345 13.07 -6.15 -16.73
CA GLU A 345 14.27 -5.80 -15.96
C GLU A 345 14.05 -5.84 -14.44
N TYR A 346 12.88 -5.39 -13.96
CA TYR A 346 12.55 -5.30 -12.53
C TYR A 346 11.53 -6.34 -12.06
N GLY A 347 11.36 -7.45 -12.80
CA GLY A 347 10.39 -8.50 -12.49
C GLY A 347 9.10 -8.36 -13.30
N TYR A 348 7.96 -8.71 -12.71
CA TYR A 348 6.67 -8.56 -13.37
C TYR A 348 6.34 -7.09 -13.64
N VAL A 349 5.80 -6.80 -14.82
CA VAL A 349 5.13 -5.53 -15.12
C VAL A 349 3.93 -5.31 -14.20
N ASP A 350 3.48 -4.06 -14.10
CA ASP A 350 2.39 -3.65 -13.20
C ASP A 350 1.08 -4.37 -13.48
N ALA A 351 0.71 -4.49 -14.76
CA ALA A 351 -0.51 -5.15 -15.19
C ALA A 351 -0.43 -5.68 -16.63
N PHE A 352 -1.38 -6.54 -17.01
CA PHE A 352 -1.59 -6.99 -18.37
C PHE A 352 -3.08 -7.27 -18.64
N ASN A 353 -3.49 -7.16 -19.90
CA ASN A 353 -4.84 -7.47 -20.34
C ASN A 353 -4.78 -8.31 -21.62
N PRO A 354 -5.20 -9.60 -21.57
CA PRO A 354 -5.23 -10.46 -22.76
C PRO A 354 -6.44 -10.26 -23.69
N THR A 355 -7.44 -9.48 -23.26
CA THR A 355 -8.65 -9.16 -24.06
C THR A 355 -8.32 -8.11 -25.09
#